data_AF-A0A355DRC9-F1
#
_entry.id   AF-A0A355DRC9-F1
#
_cell.length_a   1.000
_cell.length_b   1.000
_cell.length_c   1.000
_cell.angle_alpha   90.00
_cell.angle_beta   90.00
_cell.angle_gamma   90.00
#
_symmetry.space_group_name_H-M   'P 1'
#
loop_
_entity.id
_entity.type
_entity.pdbx_description
1 polymer ?
#
loop_
_entity_poly.entity_id
_entity_poly.type
_entity_poly.pdbx_seq_one_letter_code
_entity_poly.pdbx_strand_id
1 'polypeptide(L)'
;QKKTLQSKIQNPKSKIFTVAAQSQGIDDLERAILEAVHTDNLKAANLDLAINQRQAAALTKAKLSLQQVQNTISNQLPLDFWTIDLRGAIQALGEITGEEVTESVLDRIFSRFCIGK
;
A
#
# COMPACT_ATOMS: atom_id res chain seq x y z
N GLN A 1 1.63 -34.00 26.98
CA GLN A 1 1.83 -33.65 25.55
C GLN A 1 1.66 -32.12 25.36
N LYS A 2 2.58 -31.30 25.88
CA LYS A 2 2.54 -29.82 25.81
C LYS A 2 3.76 -29.28 25.04
N LYS A 3 3.97 -29.75 23.81
CA LYS A 3 5.24 -29.53 23.09
C LYS A 3 5.08 -29.32 21.58
N THR A 4 4.16 -28.45 21.14
CA THR A 4 4.02 -28.21 19.68
C THR A 4 3.51 -26.83 19.25
N LEU A 5 3.85 -25.74 19.96
CA LEU A 5 3.48 -24.38 19.52
C LEU A 5 4.61 -23.34 19.58
N GLN A 6 5.85 -23.73 19.93
CA GLN A 6 6.94 -22.78 20.15
C GLN A 6 7.81 -22.45 18.91
N SER A 7 7.52 -22.98 17.72
CA SER A 7 8.51 -22.96 16.62
C SER A 7 8.29 -21.93 15.48
N LYS A 8 7.41 -20.93 15.62
CA LYS A 8 7.18 -19.94 14.54
C LYS A 8 7.09 -18.47 14.93
N ILE A 9 7.44 -18.09 16.16
CA ILE A 9 7.56 -16.67 16.51
C ILE A 9 9.05 -16.33 16.48
N GLN A 10 9.50 -15.72 15.38
CA GLN A 10 10.82 -15.11 15.32
C GLN A 10 10.98 -14.20 16.55
N ASN A 11 12.08 -14.42 17.27
CA ASN A 11 12.40 -13.83 18.56
C ASN A 11 12.09 -12.32 18.58
N PRO A 12 11.09 -11.84 19.37
CA PRO A 12 10.78 -10.42 19.39
C PRO A 12 11.96 -9.69 20.04
N LYS A 13 12.45 -8.64 19.38
CA LYS A 13 13.53 -7.77 19.89
C LYS A 13 13.17 -7.05 21.21
N SER A 14 11.92 -7.13 21.65
CA SER A 14 11.42 -6.56 22.90
C SER A 14 10.38 -7.49 23.54
N LYS A 15 10.60 -7.87 24.81
CA LYS A 15 9.59 -8.53 25.66
C LYS A 15 9.04 -7.48 26.63
N ILE A 16 7.72 -7.39 26.74
CA ILE A 16 7.04 -6.40 27.57
C ILE A 16 6.19 -7.16 28.58
N PHE A 17 6.30 -6.75 29.85
CA PHE A 17 5.49 -7.32 30.92
C PHE A 17 4.26 -6.44 31.12
N THR A 18 3.07 -7.03 31.05
CA THR A 18 1.81 -6.33 31.24
C THR A 18 0.96 -7.04 32.30
N VAL A 19 0.20 -6.25 33.05
CA VAL A 19 -0.79 -6.75 34.00
C VAL A 19 -2.16 -6.23 33.57
N ALA A 20 -2.83 -6.98 32.70
CA ALA A 20 -4.11 -6.58 32.10
C ALA A 20 -5.20 -6.28 33.14
N ALA A 21 -5.23 -7.05 34.24
CA ALA A 21 -6.21 -6.85 35.31
C ALA A 21 -6.03 -5.53 36.09
N GLN A 22 -4.84 -4.93 36.03
CA GLN A 22 -4.52 -3.66 36.70
C GLN A 22 -4.28 -2.52 35.71
N SER A 23 -4.50 -2.76 34.40
CA SER A 23 -4.19 -1.82 33.31
C SER A 23 -2.74 -1.31 33.30
N GLN A 24 -1.80 -2.09 33.83
CA GLN A 24 -0.38 -1.71 33.88
C GLN A 24 0.39 -2.28 32.68
N GLY A 25 1.31 -1.49 32.14
CA GLY A 25 2.15 -1.86 30.99
C GLY A 25 1.48 -1.69 29.63
N ILE A 26 0.29 -1.05 29.57
CA ILE A 26 -0.38 -0.73 28.29
C ILE A 26 0.43 0.31 27.51
N ASP A 27 0.94 1.35 28.17
CA ASP A 27 1.74 2.40 27.53
C ASP A 27 3.07 1.85 26.97
N ASP A 28 3.69 0.91 27.70
CA ASP A 28 4.92 0.23 27.24
C ASP A 28 4.63 -0.67 26.04
N LEU A 29 3.48 -1.34 26.04
CA LEU A 29 3.01 -2.13 24.90
C LEU A 29 2.75 -1.26 23.68
N GLU A 30 2.10 -0.11 23.86
CA GLU A 30 1.85 0.86 22.78
C GLU A 30 3.15 1.37 22.16
N ARG A 31 4.11 1.81 22.99
CA ARG A 31 5.43 2.26 22.53
C ARG A 31 6.15 1.19 21.71
N ALA A 32 6.19 -0.04 22.19
CA ALA A 32 6.88 -1.11 21.48
C ALA A 32 6.17 -1.53 20.19
N ILE A 33 4.84 -1.43 20.13
CA ILE A 33 4.10 -1.64 18.88
C ILE A 33 4.49 -0.55 17.88
N LEU A 34 4.54 0.72 18.30
CA LEU A 34 4.97 1.83 17.44
C LEU A 34 6.41 1.64 16.93
N GLU A 35 7.33 1.23 17.80
CA GLU A 35 8.72 0.91 17.44
C GLU A 35 8.80 -0.28 16.46
N ALA A 36 8.03 -1.34 16.69
CA ALA A 36 8.02 -2.53 15.84
C ALA A 36 7.50 -2.23 14.42
N VAL A 37 6.55 -1.30 14.30
CA VAL A 37 5.96 -0.86 13.03
C VAL A 37 6.92 0.06 12.23
N HIS A 38 8.14 0.31 12.72
CA HIS A 38 9.19 1.09 12.04
C HIS A 38 8.71 2.49 11.62
N THR A 39 8.61 3.37 12.62
CA THR A 39 8.17 4.77 12.50
C THR A 39 9.08 5.64 11.63
N ASP A 40 10.28 5.19 11.22
CA ASP A 40 11.17 5.98 10.35
C ASP A 40 10.54 6.31 8.99
N ASN A 41 9.65 5.46 8.47
CA ASN A 41 8.85 5.77 7.27
C ASN A 41 7.58 6.60 7.57
N LEU A 42 7.19 6.75 8.84
CA LEU A 42 6.01 7.55 9.23
C LEU A 42 6.29 9.06 9.24
N LYS A 43 7.54 9.51 9.07
CA LYS A 43 7.81 10.95 8.79
C LYS A 43 7.17 11.42 7.47
N ALA A 44 6.95 10.49 6.52
CA ALA A 44 6.17 10.75 5.31
C ALA A 44 4.65 10.84 5.57
N ALA A 45 4.17 10.41 6.74
CA ALA A 45 2.76 10.45 7.14
C ALA A 45 2.31 11.84 7.65
N ASN A 46 3.18 12.85 7.63
CA ASN A 46 2.78 14.26 7.80
C ASN A 46 2.03 14.84 6.58
N LEU A 47 1.78 14.02 5.54
CA LEU A 47 0.73 14.33 4.58
C LEU A 47 -0.57 13.74 5.11
N ASP A 48 -1.61 14.57 5.26
CA ASP A 48 -3.03 14.17 5.46
C ASP A 48 -3.59 13.30 4.31
N LEU A 49 -2.73 12.83 3.41
CA LEU A 49 -3.05 12.06 2.22
C LEU A 49 -2.68 10.59 2.41
N ALA A 50 -3.66 9.77 2.74
CA ALA A 50 -3.54 8.32 2.72
C ALA A 50 -4.01 7.76 1.37
N ILE A 51 -3.15 6.98 0.71
CA ILE A 51 -3.51 6.24 -0.52
C ILE A 51 -3.95 4.83 -0.17
N ASN A 52 -5.04 4.35 -0.79
CA ASN A 52 -5.45 2.96 -0.64
C ASN A 52 -4.67 2.03 -1.58
N GLN A 53 -4.76 0.71 -1.35
CA GLN A 53 -4.01 -0.29 -2.13
C GLN A 53 -4.32 -0.25 -3.65
N ARG A 54 -5.57 0.08 -4.03
CA ARG A 54 -5.96 0.20 -5.44
C ARG A 54 -5.26 1.37 -6.10
N GLN A 55 -5.29 2.54 -5.45
CA GLN A 55 -4.60 3.75 -5.91
C GLN A 55 -3.08 3.53 -5.96
N ALA A 56 -2.50 2.87 -4.95
CA ALA A 56 -1.07 2.54 -4.94
C ALA A 56 -0.66 1.63 -6.11
N ALA A 57 -1.48 0.64 -6.45
CA ALA A 57 -1.24 -0.24 -7.61
C ALA A 57 -1.30 0.54 -8.94
N ALA A 58 -2.31 1.39 -9.11
CA ALA A 58 -2.47 2.25 -10.28
C ALA A 58 -1.30 3.24 -10.45
N LEU A 59 -0.87 3.89 -9.36
CA LEU A 59 0.31 4.77 -9.36
C LEU A 59 1.61 4.01 -9.69
N THR A 60 1.76 2.78 -9.20
CA THR A 60 2.92 1.93 -9.52
C THR A 60 2.94 1.59 -11.00
N LYS A 61 1.79 1.25 -11.59
CA LYS A 61 1.63 1.00 -13.03
C LYS A 61 1.96 2.25 -13.85
N ALA A 62 1.43 3.42 -13.48
CA ALA A 62 1.75 4.69 -14.13
C ALA A 62 3.25 5.00 -14.09
N LYS A 63 3.90 4.81 -12.93
CA LYS A 63 5.34 4.98 -12.78
C LYS A 63 6.13 4.09 -13.71
N LEU A 64 5.78 2.80 -13.79
CA LEU A 64 6.47 1.84 -14.66
C LEU A 64 6.32 2.22 -16.15
N SER A 65 5.13 2.63 -16.57
CA SER A 65 4.90 3.11 -17.94
C SER A 65 5.73 4.36 -18.26
N LEU A 66 5.79 5.33 -17.34
CA LEU A 66 6.62 6.53 -17.52
C LEU A 66 8.12 6.21 -17.57
N GLN A 67 8.57 5.23 -16.78
CA GLN A 67 9.95 4.74 -16.86
C GLN A 67 10.25 4.10 -18.21
N GLN A 68 9.29 3.40 -18.82
CA GLN A 68 9.45 2.89 -20.18
C GLN A 68 9.49 3.99 -21.24
N VAL A 69 8.68 5.05 -21.11
CA VAL A 69 8.81 6.24 -21.97
C VAL A 69 10.21 6.82 -21.89
N GLN A 70 10.76 6.99 -20.68
CA GLN A 70 12.12 7.50 -20.50
C GLN A 70 13.17 6.61 -21.19
N ASN A 71 13.00 5.29 -21.10
CA ASN A 71 13.88 4.32 -21.75
C ASN A 71 13.74 4.31 -23.28
N THR A 72 12.52 4.45 -23.81
CA THR A 72 12.30 4.47 -25.27
C THR A 72 12.82 5.77 -25.89
N ILE A 73 12.76 6.89 -25.16
CA ILE A 73 13.40 8.16 -25.54
C ILE A 73 14.93 8.01 -25.54
N SER A 74 15.53 7.44 -24.50
CA SER A 74 16.99 7.28 -24.43
C SER A 74 17.53 6.37 -25.55
N ASN A 75 16.74 5.37 -25.95
CA ASN A 75 17.05 4.47 -27.06
C ASN A 75 16.73 5.04 -28.45
N GLN A 76 16.27 6.31 -28.54
CA GLN A 76 15.92 6.98 -29.80
C GLN A 76 14.91 6.21 -30.66
N LEU A 77 13.98 5.50 -30.01
CA LEU A 77 12.91 4.79 -30.70
C LEU A 77 11.91 5.78 -31.33
N PRO A 78 11.22 5.39 -32.41
CA PRO A 78 10.16 6.20 -33.01
C PRO A 78 9.05 6.59 -32.03
N LEU A 79 8.39 7.71 -32.31
CA LEU A 79 7.30 8.27 -31.50
C LEU A 79 6.13 7.28 -31.27
N ASP A 80 5.94 6.33 -32.17
CA ASP A 80 4.92 5.28 -32.04
C ASP A 80 5.11 4.46 -30.76
N PHE A 81 6.35 4.19 -30.37
CA PHE A 81 6.67 3.45 -29.14
C PHE A 81 6.37 4.29 -27.90
N TRP A 82 6.65 5.59 -27.93
CA TRP A 82 6.40 6.48 -26.81
C TRP A 82 4.91 6.61 -26.54
N THR A 83 4.11 6.64 -27.60
CA THR A 83 2.65 6.80 -27.55
C THR A 83 1.97 5.64 -26.83
N ILE A 84 2.47 4.41 -27.01
CA ILE A 84 1.94 3.22 -26.33
C ILE A 84 2.13 3.34 -24.82
N ASP A 85 3.35 3.63 -24.38
CA ASP A 85 3.68 3.71 -22.96
C ASP A 85 3.02 4.93 -22.28
N LEU A 86 2.96 6.08 -22.98
CA LEU A 86 2.25 7.27 -22.48
C LEU A 86 0.76 7.01 -22.30
N ARG A 87 0.11 6.33 -23.24
CA ARG A 87 -1.30 5.94 -23.12
C ARG A 87 -1.50 5.01 -21.92
N GLY A 88 -0.59 4.06 -21.72
CA GLY A 88 -0.60 3.19 -20.55
C GLY A 88 -0.51 3.95 -19.23
N ALA A 89 0.32 5.00 -19.17
CA ALA A 89 0.41 5.86 -17.99
C ALA A 89 -0.88 6.66 -17.76
N ILE A 90 -1.46 7.25 -18.80
CA ILE A 90 -2.72 8.01 -18.73
C ILE A 90 -3.86 7.11 -18.23
N GLN A 91 -4.01 5.92 -18.82
CA GLN A 91 -5.02 4.95 -18.39
C GLN A 91 -4.87 4.57 -16.91
N ALA A 92 -3.65 4.26 -16.46
CA ALA A 92 -3.43 3.92 -15.05
C ALA A 92 -3.76 5.09 -14.11
N LEU A 93 -3.56 6.34 -14.53
CA LEU A 93 -3.98 7.51 -13.76
C LEU A 93 -5.50 7.71 -13.82
N GLY A 94 -6.14 7.44 -14.95
CA GLY A 94 -7.59 7.46 -15.13
C GLY A 94 -8.32 6.44 -14.26
N GLU A 95 -7.70 5.29 -13.98
CA GLU A 95 -8.21 4.31 -13.01
C GLU A 95 -8.33 4.93 -11.59
N ILE A 96 -7.49 5.91 -11.23
CA ILE A 96 -7.51 6.57 -9.93
C ILE A 96 -8.70 7.53 -9.83
N THR A 97 -8.89 8.37 -10.85
CA THR A 97 -9.93 9.42 -10.91
C THR A 97 -11.32 8.86 -11.20
N GLY A 98 -11.41 7.70 -11.85
CA GLY A 98 -12.68 7.11 -12.26
C GLY A 98 -12.97 7.21 -13.75
N GLU A 99 -12.14 7.94 -14.51
CA GLU A 99 -12.35 8.21 -15.94
C GLU A 99 -12.10 6.95 -16.80
N GLU A 100 -11.23 6.06 -16.35
CA GLU A 100 -10.98 4.75 -16.97
C GLU A 100 -11.20 3.63 -15.96
N VAL A 101 -12.46 3.30 -15.69
CA VAL A 101 -12.84 2.22 -14.76
C VAL A 101 -13.68 1.16 -15.47
N THR A 102 -13.34 -0.11 -15.24
CA THR A 102 -14.14 -1.25 -15.70
C THR A 102 -15.30 -1.53 -14.76
N GLU A 103 -16.40 -2.05 -15.30
CA GLU A 103 -17.61 -2.42 -14.54
C GLU A 103 -17.29 -3.35 -13.34
N SER A 104 -16.35 -4.27 -13.51
CA SER A 104 -15.85 -5.17 -12.46
C SER A 104 -15.16 -4.48 -11.28
N VAL A 105 -14.54 -3.32 -11.51
CA VAL A 105 -13.91 -2.53 -10.44
C VAL A 105 -14.98 -1.76 -9.66
N LEU A 106 -16.02 -1.26 -10.34
CA LEU A 106 -17.18 -0.66 -9.68
C LEU A 106 -17.88 -1.67 -8.78
N ASP A 107 -18.18 -2.87 -9.29
CA ASP A 107 -18.81 -3.95 -8.49
C ASP A 107 -18.00 -4.28 -7.24
N ARG A 108 -16.66 -4.36 -7.36
CA ARG A 108 -15.79 -4.64 -6.22
C ARG A 108 -15.74 -3.49 -5.21
N ILE A 109 -15.87 -2.25 -5.66
CA ILE A 109 -15.97 -1.09 -4.77
C ILE A 109 -17.33 -1.13 -4.04
N PHE A 110 -18.43 -1.28 -4.77
CA PHE A 110 -19.80 -1.24 -4.23
C PHE A 110 -20.18 -2.45 -3.38
N SER A 111 -19.60 -3.62 -3.62
CA SER A 111 -19.76 -4.81 -2.75
C SER A 111 -19.27 -4.61 -1.31
N ARG A 112 -18.47 -3.57 -1.03
CA ARG A 112 -17.99 -3.23 0.32
C ARG A 112 -18.83 -2.14 0.98
N PHE A 113 -19.84 -1.60 0.29
CA PHE A 113 -20.78 -0.65 0.86
C PHE A 113 -22.02 -1.38 1.37
N CYS A 114 -22.56 -0.89 2.48
CA CYS A 114 -23.83 -1.38 3.00
C CYS A 114 -24.96 -1.03 2.02
N ILE A 115 -25.99 -1.88 1.97
CA ILE A 115 -27.19 -1.65 1.15
C ILE A 115 -27.84 -0.34 1.57
N GLY A 116 -28.08 0.56 0.60
CA GLY A 116 -28.72 1.86 0.83
C GLY A 116 -27.78 3.07 0.81
N LYS A 117 -26.59 2.93 0.23
CA LYS A 117 -25.71 4.05 -0.13
C LYS A 117 -25.68 4.29 -1.63
#